data_AF-A0A2T2VJR5-F1
#
_entry.id   AF-A0A2T2VJR5-F1
#
_cell.length_a   1.000
_cell.length_b   1.000
_cell.length_c   1.000
_cell.angle_alpha   90.00
_cell.angle_beta   90.00
_cell.angle_gamma   90.00
#
_symmetry.space_group_name_H-M   'P 1'
#
loop_
_entity.id
_entity.type
_entity.pdbx_description
1 polymer ?
#
loop_
_entity_poly.entity_id
_entity_poly.type
_entity_poly.pdbx_seq_one_letter_code
_entity_poly.pdbx_strand_id
1 'polypeptide(L)'
;MTLDAKIPEGSLEEKWERYRSTMQLVSPANKRNLDVIVIGTGLAGGSASASLAELGYNVKLFCFQDTPRRAHSIAAQGGINAAKNYQNDGDSVYRLFYDTIKGGDYRSREANVYRLAEVSTNIIDQCVAQGVPFAREYGGV
;
A
#
# COMPACT_ATOMS: atom_id res chain seq x y z
N MET A 1 -1.63 -19.71 23.44
CA MET A 1 -2.23 -18.61 22.66
C MET A 1 -2.02 -18.94 21.20
N THR A 2 -3.08 -19.22 20.44
CA THR A 2 -2.99 -19.49 19.01
C THR A 2 -2.93 -18.16 18.26
N LEU A 3 -1.85 -17.93 17.52
CA LEU A 3 -1.72 -16.72 16.69
C LEU A 3 -2.41 -16.96 15.35
N ASP A 4 -3.57 -16.35 15.15
CA ASP A 4 -4.29 -16.35 13.87
C ASP A 4 -3.93 -15.08 13.08
N ALA A 5 -3.28 -15.27 11.93
CA ALA A 5 -2.84 -14.19 11.06
C ALA A 5 -3.94 -13.69 10.11
N LYS A 6 -5.11 -14.36 10.04
CA LYS A 6 -6.24 -14.02 9.17
C LYS A 6 -5.85 -13.83 7.69
N ILE A 7 -4.92 -14.65 7.22
CA ILE A 7 -4.48 -14.67 5.81
C ILE A 7 -5.56 -15.37 4.97
N PRO A 8 -5.97 -14.81 3.82
CA PRO A 8 -6.96 -15.47 2.96
C PRO A 8 -6.48 -16.85 2.46
N GLU A 9 -7.43 -17.75 2.24
CA GLU A 9 -7.16 -19.08 1.67
C GLU A 9 -6.84 -19.01 0.17
N GLY A 10 -6.28 -20.11 -0.38
CA GLY A 10 -5.95 -20.24 -1.80
C GLY A 10 -4.45 -20.19 -2.11
N SER A 11 -4.15 -20.35 -3.40
CA SER A 11 -2.82 -20.22 -4.03
C SER A 11 -2.22 -18.85 -3.72
N LEU A 12 -0.88 -18.76 -3.70
CA LEU A 12 -0.21 -17.51 -3.35
C LEU A 12 -0.53 -16.40 -4.35
N GLU A 13 -0.52 -16.71 -5.65
CA GLU A 13 -0.69 -15.71 -6.69
C GLU A 13 -2.09 -15.08 -6.70
N GLU A 14 -3.12 -15.89 -6.44
CA GLU A 14 -4.52 -15.45 -6.59
C GLU A 14 -5.15 -15.07 -5.24
N LYS A 15 -4.45 -15.32 -4.13
CA LYS A 15 -4.95 -15.19 -2.74
C LYS A 15 -5.72 -13.91 -2.49
N TRP A 16 -5.09 -12.78 -2.79
CA TRP A 16 -5.61 -11.46 -2.46
C TRP A 16 -6.51 -10.88 -3.54
N GLU A 17 -6.36 -11.36 -4.77
CA GLU A 17 -7.31 -11.07 -5.85
C GLU A 17 -8.67 -11.71 -5.53
N ARG A 18 -8.67 -13.01 -5.23
CA ARG A 18 -9.87 -13.76 -4.84
C ARG A 18 -10.50 -13.22 -3.55
N TYR A 19 -9.69 -12.86 -2.56
CA TYR A 19 -10.21 -12.26 -1.34
C TYR A 19 -10.98 -10.97 -1.68
N ARG A 20 -10.36 -10.06 -2.45
CA ARG A 20 -10.96 -8.77 -2.82
C ARG A 20 -12.26 -8.92 -3.61
N SER A 21 -12.37 -9.93 -4.49
CA SER A 21 -13.57 -10.16 -5.30
C SER A 21 -14.76 -10.73 -4.51
N THR A 22 -14.50 -11.31 -3.34
CA THR A 22 -15.52 -11.95 -2.49
C THR A 22 -15.85 -11.16 -1.22
N MET A 23 -15.13 -10.06 -0.95
CA MET A 23 -15.39 -9.19 0.19
C MET A 23 -16.76 -8.51 0.12
N GLN A 24 -17.42 -8.41 1.27
CA GLN A 24 -18.65 -7.62 1.40
C GLN A 24 -18.35 -6.13 1.19
N LEU A 25 -19.13 -5.49 0.32
CA LEU A 25 -18.99 -4.08 0.00
C LEU A 25 -19.85 -3.22 0.93
N VAL A 26 -19.32 -2.04 1.31
CA VAL A 26 -20.07 -1.02 2.05
C VAL A 26 -20.73 -0.08 1.04
N SER A 27 -22.06 0.03 1.12
CA SER A 27 -22.82 0.92 0.24
C SER A 27 -22.43 2.40 0.48
N PRO A 28 -22.45 3.27 -0.54
CA PRO A 28 -22.10 4.68 -0.39
C PRO A 28 -22.89 5.42 0.70
N ALA A 29 -24.18 5.10 0.86
CA ALA A 29 -25.03 5.68 1.89
C ALA A 29 -24.56 5.31 3.31
N ASN A 30 -24.02 4.10 3.49
CA ASN A 30 -23.57 3.61 4.79
C ASN A 30 -22.18 4.12 5.16
N LYS A 31 -21.33 4.47 4.20
CA LYS A 31 -19.94 4.92 4.47
C LYS A 31 -19.89 6.14 5.39
N ARG A 32 -20.80 7.10 5.23
CA ARG A 32 -20.87 8.33 6.05
C ARG A 32 -21.26 8.07 7.50
N ASN A 33 -21.90 6.93 7.79
CA ASN A 33 -22.31 6.55 9.14
C ASN A 33 -21.20 5.79 9.88
N LEU A 34 -20.06 5.53 9.23
CA LEU A 34 -18.94 4.81 9.78
C LEU A 34 -17.79 5.77 10.06
N ASP A 35 -17.41 5.84 11.34
CA ASP A 35 -16.23 6.55 11.79
C ASP A 35 -15.00 5.65 11.68
N VAL A 36 -13.96 6.12 11.00
CA VAL A 36 -12.65 5.45 10.97
C VAL A 36 -11.64 6.28 11.75
N ILE A 37 -11.06 5.67 12.78
CA ILE A 37 -9.99 6.29 13.57
C ILE A 37 -8.65 5.78 13.05
N VAL A 38 -7.78 6.71 12.65
CA VAL A 38 -6.43 6.41 12.20
C VAL A 38 -5.43 7.02 13.20
N ILE A 39 -4.52 6.19 13.70
CA ILE A 39 -3.49 6.59 14.66
C ILE A 39 -2.14 6.60 13.94
N GLY A 40 -1.57 7.78 13.79
CA GLY A 40 -0.30 8.05 13.12
C GLY A 40 -0.48 8.78 11.78
N THR A 41 0.24 9.88 11.59
CA THR A 41 0.18 10.74 10.40
C THR A 41 1.35 10.54 9.43
N GLY A 42 2.11 9.44 9.56
CA GLY A 42 3.12 9.06 8.57
C GLY A 42 2.51 8.66 7.24
N LEU A 43 3.32 8.26 6.26
CA LEU A 43 2.83 7.91 4.91
C LEU A 43 1.70 6.88 4.94
N ALA A 44 1.81 5.82 5.75
CA ALA A 44 0.76 4.82 5.86
C ALA A 44 -0.58 5.40 6.35
N GLY A 45 -0.57 6.15 7.46
CA GLY A 45 -1.79 6.69 8.05
C GLY A 45 -2.37 7.88 7.27
N GLY A 46 -1.51 8.73 6.70
CA GLY A 46 -1.91 9.81 5.80
C GLY A 46 -2.57 9.27 4.53
N SER A 47 -1.92 8.31 3.85
CA SER A 47 -2.47 7.69 2.63
C SER A 47 -3.75 6.91 2.91
N ALA A 48 -3.81 6.13 3.99
CA ALA A 48 -5.04 5.42 4.37
C ALA A 48 -6.19 6.39 4.66
N SER A 49 -5.91 7.48 5.39
CA SER A 49 -6.92 8.49 5.71
C SER A 49 -7.42 9.20 4.46
N ALA A 50 -6.53 9.58 3.54
CA ALA A 50 -6.89 10.22 2.29
C ALA A 50 -7.77 9.31 1.43
N SER A 51 -7.37 8.06 1.22
CA SER A 51 -8.14 7.09 0.42
C SER A 51 -9.50 6.77 1.05
N LEU A 52 -9.58 6.64 2.37
CA LEU A 52 -10.87 6.39 3.04
C LEU A 52 -11.78 7.63 3.03
N ALA A 53 -11.22 8.82 3.21
CA ALA A 53 -12.00 10.06 3.11
C ALA A 53 -12.53 10.27 1.69
N GLU A 54 -11.73 9.99 0.66
CA GLU A 54 -12.14 10.04 -0.76
C GLU A 54 -13.30 9.07 -1.05
N LEU A 55 -13.30 7.89 -0.41
CA LEU A 55 -14.39 6.93 -0.52
C LEU A 55 -15.69 7.38 0.19
N GLY A 56 -15.66 8.43 1.02
CA GLY A 56 -16.81 9.00 1.71
C GLY A 56 -16.98 8.57 3.18
N TYR A 57 -15.95 8.00 3.80
CA TYR A 57 -15.95 7.68 5.24
C TYR A 57 -15.68 8.91 6.10
N ASN A 58 -16.18 8.92 7.34
CA ASN A 58 -15.81 9.93 8.33
C ASN A 58 -14.49 9.54 9.01
N VAL A 59 -13.38 10.17 8.61
CA VAL A 59 -12.04 9.79 9.10
C VAL A 59 -11.54 10.77 10.17
N LYS A 60 -11.15 10.24 11.32
CA LYS A 60 -10.51 10.97 12.42
C LYS A 60 -9.04 10.54 12.50
N LEU A 61 -8.13 11.44 12.14
CA LEU A 61 -6.69 11.18 12.09
C LEU A 61 -5.99 11.84 13.28
N PHE A 62 -5.22 11.06 14.04
CA PHE A 62 -4.51 11.53 15.23
C PHE A 62 -3.01 11.30 15.12
N CYS A 63 -2.22 12.22 15.66
CA CYS A 63 -0.77 12.05 15.85
C CYS A 63 -0.36 12.56 17.22
N PHE A 64 0.71 11.99 17.77
CA PHE A 64 1.32 12.47 19.02
C PHE A 64 2.27 13.64 18.77
N GLN A 65 2.81 13.75 17.55
CA GLN A 65 3.76 14.80 17.17
C GLN A 65 3.11 16.18 17.14
N ASP A 66 3.91 17.23 17.41
CA ASP A 66 3.48 18.65 17.34
C ASP A 66 2.84 19.05 16.01
N THR A 67 3.21 18.35 14.93
CA THR A 67 2.65 18.54 13.61
C THR A 67 2.64 17.22 12.84
N PRO A 68 1.61 16.98 11.99
CA PRO A 68 1.55 15.79 11.14
C PRO A 68 2.79 15.55 10.29
N ARG A 69 3.52 16.63 9.93
CA ARG A 69 4.73 16.59 9.09
C ARG A 69 5.98 16.05 9.79
N ARG A 70 5.94 15.85 11.11
CA ARG A 70 7.09 15.33 11.89
C ARG A 70 7.12 13.80 12.01
N ALA A 71 6.25 13.09 11.30
CA ALA A 71 6.38 11.64 11.20
C ALA A 71 7.69 11.26 10.50
N HIS A 72 8.34 10.18 10.93
CA HIS A 72 9.67 9.76 10.43
C HIS A 72 9.70 9.52 8.91
N SER A 73 8.54 9.29 8.28
CA SER A 73 8.44 9.17 6.83
C SER A 73 9.02 10.35 6.05
N ILE A 74 9.07 11.56 6.64
CA ILE A 74 9.69 12.73 6.00
C ILE A 74 11.20 12.59 5.79
N ALA A 75 11.86 11.72 6.57
CA ALA A 75 13.30 11.49 6.49
C ALA A 75 13.70 10.42 5.46
N ALA A 76 12.73 9.82 4.74
CA ALA A 76 13.03 8.87 3.67
C ALA A 76 13.75 9.57 2.51
N GLN A 77 14.83 8.97 1.99
CA GLN A 77 15.69 9.58 0.97
C GLN A 77 15.79 8.76 -0.32
N GLY A 78 16.02 7.45 -0.21
CA GLY A 78 16.37 6.61 -1.37
C GLY A 78 15.29 6.55 -2.44
N GLY A 79 14.09 6.09 -2.06
CA GLY A 79 12.98 5.95 -3.00
C GLY A 79 11.93 4.95 -2.51
N ILE A 80 11.06 4.54 -3.43
CA ILE A 80 10.04 3.52 -3.21
C ILE A 80 10.20 2.44 -4.29
N ASN A 81 10.23 1.18 -3.87
CA ASN A 81 10.29 0.05 -4.80
C ASN A 81 8.90 -0.20 -5.39
N ALA A 82 8.83 -0.45 -6.69
CA ALA A 82 7.62 -0.80 -7.39
C ALA A 82 7.93 -1.81 -8.49
N ALA A 83 7.06 -2.80 -8.65
CA ALA A 83 7.08 -3.74 -9.79
C ALA A 83 6.60 -3.02 -11.06
N LYS A 84 7.32 -1.97 -11.47
CA LYS A 84 6.93 -1.06 -12.55
C LYS A 84 7.76 -1.38 -13.78
N ASN A 85 7.17 -2.16 -14.69
CA ASN A 85 7.85 -2.60 -15.90
C ASN A 85 7.95 -1.45 -16.94
N TYR A 86 8.91 -0.55 -16.72
CA TYR A 86 9.31 0.42 -17.73
C TYR A 86 9.86 -0.29 -18.98
N GLN A 87 9.94 0.45 -20.08
CA GLN A 87 10.34 -0.13 -21.36
C GLN A 87 11.72 -0.79 -21.23
N ASN A 88 11.77 -2.11 -21.49
CA ASN A 88 12.96 -2.96 -21.42
C ASN A 88 13.49 -3.31 -20.02
N ASP A 89 12.76 -3.02 -18.94
CA ASP A 89 13.19 -3.39 -17.58
C ASP A 89 12.91 -4.89 -17.30
N GLY A 90 11.84 -5.42 -17.91
CA GLY A 90 11.42 -6.81 -17.75
C GLY A 90 10.94 -7.12 -16.33
N ASP A 91 10.64 -6.09 -15.54
CA ASP A 91 10.25 -6.23 -14.15
C ASP A 91 8.88 -6.93 -14.01
N SER A 92 8.66 -7.60 -12.89
CA SER A 92 7.42 -8.32 -12.62
C SER A 92 7.16 -8.46 -11.13
N VAL A 93 5.88 -8.66 -10.79
CA VAL A 93 5.43 -8.94 -9.41
C VAL A 93 6.25 -10.06 -8.78
N TYR A 94 6.54 -11.13 -9.53
CA TYR A 94 7.31 -12.27 -9.02
C TYR A 94 8.75 -11.90 -8.67
N ARG A 95 9.42 -11.05 -9.46
CA ARG A 95 10.80 -10.62 -9.20
C ARG A 95 10.88 -9.83 -7.89
N LEU A 96 10.03 -8.80 -7.74
CA LEU A 96 9.97 -8.02 -6.51
C LEU A 96 9.59 -8.88 -5.29
N PHE A 97 8.64 -9.81 -5.46
CA PHE A 97 8.27 -10.79 -4.43
C PHE A 97 9.48 -11.63 -4.00
N TYR A 98 10.16 -12.25 -4.96
CA TYR A 98 11.29 -13.13 -4.71
C TYR A 98 12.44 -12.39 -4.00
N ASP A 99 12.80 -11.19 -4.49
CA ASP A 99 13.86 -10.38 -3.89
C ASP A 99 13.50 -9.94 -2.47
N THR A 100 12.22 -9.64 -2.20
CA THR A 100 11.76 -9.29 -0.86
C THR A 100 11.77 -10.47 0.10
N ILE A 101 11.45 -11.68 -0.36
CA ILE A 101 11.54 -12.91 0.44
C ILE A 101 12.99 -13.25 0.75
N LYS A 102 13.85 -13.24 -0.27
CA LYS A 102 15.28 -13.48 -0.13
C LYS A 102 15.95 -12.44 0.78
N GLY A 103 15.66 -11.16 0.57
CA GLY A 103 16.17 -10.06 1.41
C GLY A 103 15.65 -10.09 2.84
N GLY A 104 14.46 -10.65 3.05
CA GLY A 104 13.89 -10.92 4.38
C GLY A 104 14.41 -12.20 5.04
N ASP A 105 15.47 -12.82 4.52
CA ASP A 105 16.03 -14.08 5.02
C ASP A 105 14.98 -15.20 5.11
N TYR A 106 14.02 -15.20 4.18
CA TYR A 106 12.87 -16.13 4.15
C TYR A 106 11.97 -16.10 5.40
N ARG A 107 12.07 -15.04 6.21
CA ARG A 107 11.24 -14.86 7.43
C ARG A 107 10.01 -13.99 7.21
N SER A 108 9.94 -13.32 6.06
CA SER A 108 8.80 -12.51 5.67
C SER A 108 7.58 -13.38 5.37
N ARG A 109 6.38 -12.88 5.67
CA ARG A 109 5.13 -13.61 5.40
C ARG A 109 4.82 -13.57 3.91
N GLU A 110 5.01 -14.68 3.21
CA GLU A 110 4.87 -14.81 1.76
C GLU A 110 3.57 -14.21 1.22
N ALA A 111 2.43 -14.53 1.83
CA ALA A 111 1.14 -13.97 1.43
C ALA A 111 1.14 -12.43 1.43
N ASN A 112 1.71 -11.79 2.44
CA ASN A 112 1.71 -10.33 2.54
C ASN A 112 2.75 -9.71 1.60
N VAL A 113 3.89 -10.38 1.40
CA VAL A 113 4.92 -9.91 0.47
C VAL A 113 4.43 -9.98 -0.97
N TYR A 114 3.71 -11.04 -1.33
CA TYR A 114 3.13 -11.16 -2.66
C TYR A 114 2.14 -10.02 -2.92
N ARG A 115 1.26 -9.73 -1.93
CA ARG A 115 0.35 -8.58 -2.00
C ARG A 115 1.07 -7.24 -2.15
N LEU A 116 2.17 -7.05 -1.41
CA LEU A 116 2.99 -5.85 -1.51
C LEU A 116 3.49 -5.68 -2.94
N ALA A 117 4.03 -6.74 -3.53
CA ALA A 117 4.52 -6.71 -4.91
C ALA A 117 3.39 -6.42 -5.91
N GLU A 118 2.22 -7.07 -5.78
CA GLU A 118 1.06 -6.80 -6.63
C GLU A 118 0.60 -5.34 -6.57
N VAL A 119 0.43 -4.78 -5.38
CA VAL A 119 -0.08 -3.41 -5.20
C VAL A 119 0.95 -2.36 -5.64
N SER A 120 2.24 -2.69 -5.54
CA SER A 120 3.32 -1.78 -5.92
C SER A 120 3.28 -1.37 -7.41
N THR A 121 2.68 -2.19 -8.27
CA THR A 121 2.51 -1.88 -9.71
C THR A 121 1.81 -0.54 -9.98
N ASN A 122 0.91 -0.13 -9.08
CA ASN A 122 0.10 1.09 -9.21
C ASN A 122 0.60 2.26 -8.35
N ILE A 123 1.55 2.03 -7.43
CA ILE A 123 1.87 3.02 -6.40
C ILE A 123 2.52 4.27 -6.97
N ILE A 124 3.37 4.12 -7.99
CA ILE A 124 4.05 5.24 -8.65
C ILE A 124 3.01 6.13 -9.34
N ASP A 125 2.08 5.53 -10.10
CA ASP A 125 1.03 6.26 -10.81
C ASP A 125 0.11 7.00 -9.82
N GLN A 126 -0.26 6.36 -8.71
CA GLN A 126 -1.03 6.99 -7.65
C GLN A 126 -0.32 8.20 -7.07
N CYS A 127 0.97 8.07 -6.75
CA CYS A 127 1.76 9.16 -6.19
C CYS A 127 1.93 10.31 -7.20
N VAL A 128 2.17 10.01 -8.48
CA VAL A 128 2.22 11.03 -9.56
C VAL A 128 0.89 11.78 -9.67
N ALA A 129 -0.25 11.06 -9.63
CA ALA A 129 -1.57 11.67 -9.68
C ALA A 129 -1.86 12.58 -8.48
N GLN A 130 -1.27 12.28 -7.31
CA GLN A 130 -1.32 13.12 -6.11
C GLN A 130 -0.34 14.30 -6.14
N GLY A 131 0.44 14.45 -7.22
CA GLY A 131 1.39 15.54 -7.41
C GLY A 131 2.76 15.29 -6.77
N VAL A 132 3.11 14.05 -6.44
CA VAL A 132 4.45 13.71 -5.95
C VAL A 132 5.47 13.96 -7.07
N PRO A 133 6.50 14.81 -6.85
CA PRO A 133 7.44 15.18 -7.88
C PRO A 133 8.55 14.12 -8.02
N PHE A 134 8.26 13.01 -8.70
CA PHE A 134 9.30 12.06 -9.07
C PHE A 134 10.27 12.66 -10.09
N ALA A 135 11.54 12.27 -9.98
CA ALA A 135 12.51 12.50 -11.04
C ALA A 135 12.05 11.76 -12.31
N ARG A 136 12.26 12.39 -13.48
CA ARG A 136 11.84 11.84 -14.77
C ARG A 136 13.05 11.41 -15.58
N GLU A 137 12.86 10.36 -16.39
CA GLU A 137 13.85 10.01 -17.39
C GLU A 137 13.88 11.04 -18.53
N TYR A 138 14.97 11.04 -19.31
CA TYR A 138 15.20 11.99 -20.40
C TYR A 138 14.09 11.98 -21.47
N GLY A 139 13.29 10.91 -21.55
CA GLY A 139 12.13 10.78 -22.42
C GLY A 139 10.84 11.45 -21.91
N GLY A 140 10.83 12.00 -20.69
CA GLY A 140 9.66 12.67 -20.12
C GLY A 140 8.51 11.74 -19.72
N VAL A 141 8.74 10.42 -19.79
CA VAL A 141 7.84 9.36 -19.30
C VAL A 141 8.05 9.12 -17.82
#